data_AF-A0A7S0KBK8-F1
#
_entry.id   AF-A0A7S0KBK8-F1
#
_cell.length_a   1.000
_cell.length_b   1.000
_cell.length_c   1.000
_cell.angle_alpha   90.00
_cell.angle_beta   90.00
_cell.angle_gamma   90.00
#
_symmetry.space_group_name_H-M   'P 1'
#
loop_
_entity.id
_entity.type
_entity.pdbx_description
1 polymer ?
#
loop_
_entity_poly.entity_id
_entity_poly.type
_entity_poly.pdbx_seq_one_letter_code
_entity_poly.pdbx_strand_id
1 'polypeptide(L)'
;MQYNFKKIATVPTATDFIDVVLSRTQRQTPTVVHAGYAITRIRQFYMRKVKYTQTSWNEKLSRILEDFPRVDDVHPFYSDLLNVLYDKDHYKLALGQLNTARNMIDKIAKDYVKLLKYGDSLYRCKQLKRAALGRMCTIMKKHAASLAYLEQVRQHMSRLPSIDPNTRSILVCGYPNVGKSSFMNKVTRADVEVQPYAFTTKSIYVGHTDYKYLRWQVLDTPGILDRPLDERNTIEMQSITALAHLRAVVLYIVDISEQCGFTIAQQATLFHSIKPLFANKP
;
A
#
# COMPACT_ATOMS: atom_id res chain seq x y z
N MET A 1 13.69 -10.13 4.46
CA MET A 1 13.49 -9.15 3.35
C MET A 1 12.92 -7.90 4.00
N GLN A 2 13.63 -6.78 3.96
CA GLN A 2 13.12 -5.54 4.56
C GLN A 2 12.04 -4.97 3.63
N TYR A 3 10.79 -4.93 4.09
CA TYR A 3 9.70 -4.36 3.31
C TYR A 3 9.87 -2.83 3.28
N ASN A 4 10.06 -2.28 2.08
CA ASN A 4 10.23 -0.84 1.87
C ASN A 4 9.06 -0.31 1.03
N PHE A 5 7.99 0.09 1.73
CA PHE A 5 6.79 0.65 1.12
C PHE A 5 6.97 2.07 0.55
N LYS A 6 8.14 2.71 0.76
CA LYS A 6 8.45 4.03 0.18
C LYS A 6 8.78 3.96 -1.31
N LYS A 7 9.06 2.76 -1.84
CA LYS A 7 9.43 2.57 -3.26
C LYS A 7 8.23 2.49 -4.21
N ILE A 8 7.00 2.42 -3.69
CA ILE A 8 5.79 2.29 -4.51
C ILE A 8 5.59 3.59 -5.31
N ALA A 9 5.52 3.47 -6.63
CA ALA A 9 5.30 4.62 -7.50
C ALA A 9 3.94 5.29 -7.24
N THR A 10 3.87 6.60 -7.46
CA THR A 10 2.61 7.37 -7.35
C THR A 10 1.54 6.83 -8.28
N VAL A 11 0.34 6.63 -7.78
CA VAL A 11 -0.82 6.18 -8.56
C VAL A 11 -1.56 7.42 -9.07
N PRO A 12 -1.57 7.69 -10.40
CA PRO A 12 -2.23 8.86 -10.94
C PRO A 12 -3.75 8.73 -10.88
N THR A 13 -4.45 9.88 -10.91
CA THR A 13 -5.90 9.90 -11.10
C THR A 13 -6.28 9.33 -12.47
N ALA A 14 -7.52 8.87 -12.65
CA ALA A 14 -7.95 8.33 -13.94
C ALA A 14 -7.77 9.32 -15.11
N THR A 15 -8.04 10.61 -14.87
CA THR A 15 -7.88 11.67 -15.87
C THR A 15 -6.42 11.86 -16.23
N ASP A 16 -5.54 12.05 -15.23
CA ASP A 16 -4.11 12.24 -15.47
C ASP A 16 -3.50 11.01 -16.13
N PHE A 17 -3.94 9.81 -15.74
CA PHE A 17 -3.45 8.56 -16.31
C PHE A 17 -3.79 8.49 -17.81
N ILE A 18 -5.02 8.84 -18.18
CA ILE A 18 -5.45 8.93 -19.58
C ILE A 18 -4.61 9.96 -20.34
N ASP A 19 -4.43 11.15 -19.79
CA ASP A 19 -3.70 12.23 -20.44
C ASP A 19 -2.22 11.87 -20.66
N VAL A 20 -1.59 11.25 -19.66
CA VAL A 20 -0.22 10.76 -19.77
C VAL A 20 -0.09 9.71 -20.88
N VAL A 21 -1.01 8.75 -20.97
CA VAL A 21 -0.95 7.68 -21.98
C VAL A 21 -1.22 8.22 -23.40
N LEU A 22 -2.23 9.09 -23.56
CA LEU A 22 -2.55 9.68 -24.85
C LEU A 22 -1.46 10.64 -25.33
N SER A 23 -0.93 11.48 -24.43
CA SER A 23 0.19 12.38 -24.72
C SER A 23 1.44 11.61 -25.13
N ARG A 24 1.79 10.54 -24.41
CA ARG A 24 2.91 9.66 -24.78
C ARG A 24 2.69 9.03 -26.16
N THR A 25 1.48 8.57 -26.45
CA THR A 25 1.13 8.00 -27.77
C THR A 25 1.30 9.04 -28.88
N GLN A 26 0.86 10.27 -28.67
CA GLN A 26 0.98 11.34 -29.66
C GLN A 26 2.44 11.74 -29.91
N ARG A 27 3.26 11.83 -28.85
CA ARG A 27 4.67 12.24 -28.95
C ARG A 27 5.58 11.15 -29.53
N GLN A 28 5.30 9.88 -29.24
CA GLN A 28 6.18 8.75 -29.55
C GLN A 28 5.79 7.98 -30.83
N THR A 29 4.72 8.39 -31.51
CA THR A 29 4.29 7.77 -32.77
C THR A 29 4.12 8.81 -33.87
N PRO A 30 4.40 8.49 -35.15
CA PRO A 30 4.18 9.41 -36.26
C PRO A 30 2.76 9.99 -36.27
N THR A 31 2.62 11.27 -36.59
CA THR A 31 1.33 12.01 -36.50
C THR A 31 0.70 12.31 -37.85
N VAL A 32 1.51 12.41 -38.91
CA VAL A 32 1.06 12.80 -40.24
C VAL A 32 0.74 11.57 -41.10
N VAL A 33 -0.43 11.58 -41.74
CA VAL A 33 -0.88 10.60 -42.74
C VAL A 33 -1.77 11.30 -43.76
N HIS A 34 -1.58 11.00 -45.04
CA HIS A 34 -2.35 11.60 -46.14
C HIS A 34 -3.26 10.58 -46.82
N ALA A 35 -4.36 11.04 -47.42
CA ALA A 35 -5.34 10.18 -48.07
C ALA A 35 -4.79 9.45 -49.31
N GLY A 36 -3.81 10.05 -50.01
CA GLY A 36 -3.18 9.44 -51.19
C GLY A 36 -2.16 8.33 -50.88
N TYR A 37 -1.90 8.00 -49.61
CA TYR A 37 -0.99 6.91 -49.27
C TYR A 37 -1.63 5.54 -49.53
N ALA A 38 -0.80 4.55 -49.88
CA ALA A 38 -1.24 3.16 -50.02
C ALA A 38 -1.98 2.69 -48.75
N ILE A 39 -3.10 1.99 -48.93
CA ILE A 39 -3.97 1.57 -47.82
C ILE A 39 -3.21 0.75 -46.76
N THR A 40 -2.24 -0.07 -47.17
CA THR A 40 -1.37 -0.84 -46.27
C THR A 40 -0.61 0.08 -45.30
N ARG A 41 -0.08 1.21 -45.78
CA ARG A 41 0.62 2.20 -44.95
C ARG A 41 -0.33 2.90 -43.98
N ILE A 42 -1.55 3.23 -44.42
CA ILE A 42 -2.59 3.83 -43.59
C ILE A 42 -3.01 2.86 -42.46
N ARG A 43 -3.25 1.58 -42.80
CA ARG A 43 -3.58 0.53 -41.82
C ARG A 43 -2.47 0.38 -40.78
N GLN A 44 -1.21 0.24 -41.22
CA GLN A 44 -0.05 0.12 -40.34
C GLN A 44 0.09 1.34 -39.41
N PHE A 45 -0.13 2.56 -39.92
CA PHE A 45 -0.09 3.79 -39.13
C PHE A 45 -1.08 3.75 -37.94
N TYR A 46 -2.35 3.41 -38.19
CA TYR A 46 -3.35 3.36 -37.14
C TYR A 46 -3.21 2.13 -36.23
N MET A 47 -2.80 0.98 -36.77
CA MET A 47 -2.47 -0.22 -35.97
C MET A 47 -1.34 0.05 -34.99
N ARG A 48 -0.29 0.78 -35.41
CA ARG A 48 0.82 1.19 -34.55
C ARG A 48 0.34 2.06 -33.39
N LYS A 49 -0.56 3.02 -33.65
CA LYS A 49 -1.11 3.87 -32.57
C LYS A 49 -1.92 3.07 -31.55
N VAL A 50 -2.77 2.14 -32.00
CA VAL A 50 -3.56 1.29 -31.09
C VAL A 50 -2.64 0.38 -30.26
N LYS A 51 -1.68 -0.31 -30.91
CA LYS A 51 -0.71 -1.16 -30.20
C LYS A 51 0.16 -0.39 -29.22
N TYR A 52 0.68 0.78 -29.61
CA TYR A 52 1.52 1.59 -28.73
C TYR A 52 0.75 2.06 -27.49
N THR A 53 -0.53 2.42 -27.65
CA THR A 53 -1.40 2.78 -26.52
C THR A 53 -1.63 1.58 -25.60
N GLN A 54 -1.92 0.41 -26.15
CA GLN A 54 -2.05 -0.84 -25.41
C GLN A 54 -0.79 -1.13 -24.56
N THR A 55 0.39 -1.09 -25.19
CA THR A 55 1.67 -1.30 -24.48
C THR A 55 1.86 -0.28 -23.36
N SER A 56 1.56 1.01 -23.62
CA SER A 56 1.66 2.06 -22.61
C SER A 56 0.73 1.84 -21.41
N TRP A 57 -0.49 1.35 -21.65
CA TRP A 57 -1.41 0.96 -20.57
C TRP A 57 -0.87 -0.23 -19.77
N ASN A 58 -0.42 -1.28 -20.45
CA ASN A 58 0.11 -2.47 -19.79
C ASN A 58 1.34 -2.19 -18.94
N GLU A 59 2.29 -1.42 -19.45
CA GLU A 59 3.49 -1.02 -18.69
C GLU A 59 3.12 -0.33 -17.38
N LYS A 60 2.22 0.67 -17.45
CA LYS A 60 1.84 1.45 -16.27
C LYS A 60 0.97 0.68 -15.29
N LEU A 61 -0.01 -0.09 -15.78
CA LEU A 61 -0.86 -0.91 -14.92
C LEU A 61 -0.07 -2.05 -14.26
N SER A 62 0.84 -2.70 -15.00
CA SER A 62 1.66 -3.78 -14.44
C SER A 62 2.61 -3.24 -13.37
N ARG A 63 3.22 -2.06 -13.60
CA ARG A 63 4.03 -1.39 -12.57
C ARG A 63 3.26 -1.15 -11.27
N ILE A 64 2.00 -0.67 -11.36
CA ILE A 64 1.16 -0.50 -10.17
C ILE A 64 0.93 -1.86 -9.50
N LEU A 65 0.52 -2.89 -10.25
CA LEU A 65 0.22 -4.22 -9.71
C LEU A 65 1.44 -4.93 -9.09
N GLU A 66 2.65 -4.61 -9.55
CA GLU A 66 3.92 -5.18 -9.07
C GLU A 66 4.50 -4.43 -7.88
N ASP A 67 4.36 -3.09 -7.85
CA ASP A 67 4.87 -2.26 -6.76
C ASP A 67 4.07 -2.48 -5.45
N PHE A 68 2.78 -2.78 -5.55
CA PHE A 68 1.94 -3.05 -4.39
C PHE A 68 2.18 -4.46 -3.82
N PRO A 69 2.37 -4.60 -2.49
CA PRO A 69 2.63 -5.88 -1.87
C PRO A 69 1.40 -6.80 -1.93
N ARG A 70 1.62 -8.05 -2.33
CA ARG A 70 0.58 -9.08 -2.26
C ARG A 70 0.40 -9.51 -0.81
N VAL A 71 -0.78 -9.25 -0.25
CA VAL A 71 -1.07 -9.51 1.18
C VAL A 71 -0.82 -10.96 1.58
N ASP A 72 -1.01 -11.92 0.66
CA ASP A 72 -0.81 -13.35 0.96
C ASP A 72 0.67 -13.80 0.87
N ASP A 73 1.53 -13.04 0.19
CA ASP A 73 2.95 -13.38 -0.01
C ASP A 73 3.89 -12.62 0.96
N VAL A 74 3.35 -11.68 1.75
CA VAL A 74 4.12 -10.94 2.76
C VAL A 74 4.13 -11.67 4.10
N HIS A 75 5.11 -11.32 4.95
CA HIS A 75 5.21 -11.86 6.30
C HIS A 75 3.89 -11.68 7.08
N PRO A 76 3.45 -12.66 7.91
CA PRO A 76 2.18 -12.61 8.65
C PRO A 76 1.94 -11.29 9.42
N PHE A 77 2.98 -10.77 10.09
CA PHE A 77 2.94 -9.43 10.71
C PHE A 77 2.42 -8.34 9.76
N TYR A 78 2.98 -8.25 8.55
CA TYR A 78 2.56 -7.26 7.57
C TYR A 78 1.22 -7.60 6.94
N SER A 79 0.92 -8.88 6.68
CA SER A 79 -0.41 -9.29 6.21
C SER A 79 -1.51 -8.80 7.14
N ASP A 80 -1.36 -9.07 8.44
CA ASP A 80 -2.37 -8.72 9.44
C ASP A 80 -2.39 -7.21 9.72
N LEU A 81 -1.23 -6.55 9.68
CA LEU A 81 -1.16 -5.09 9.76
C LEU A 81 -1.91 -4.43 8.59
N LEU A 82 -1.72 -4.92 7.36
CA LEU A 82 -2.43 -4.43 6.18
C LEU A 82 -3.93 -4.72 6.27
N ASN A 83 -4.32 -5.88 6.82
CA ASN A 83 -5.72 -6.22 7.04
C ASN A 83 -6.40 -5.24 8.00
N VAL A 84 -5.75 -4.94 9.14
CA VAL A 84 -6.26 -3.98 10.14
C VAL A 84 -6.34 -2.55 9.58
N LEU A 85 -5.37 -2.15 8.75
CA LEU A 85 -5.27 -0.77 8.25
C LEU A 85 -6.15 -0.49 7.02
N TYR A 86 -6.28 -1.43 6.10
CA TYR A 86 -6.78 -1.14 4.76
C TYR A 86 -7.99 -1.98 4.34
N ASP A 87 -8.44 -2.92 5.17
CA ASP A 87 -9.36 -3.99 4.80
C ASP A 87 -8.77 -4.85 3.65
N LYS A 88 -8.38 -6.08 3.99
CA LYS A 88 -7.74 -7.01 3.04
C LYS A 88 -8.62 -7.27 1.82
N ASP A 89 -9.94 -7.32 1.98
CA ASP A 89 -10.85 -7.63 0.88
C ASP A 89 -11.02 -6.44 -0.05
N HIS A 90 -11.17 -5.24 0.50
CA HIS A 90 -11.24 -4.03 -0.31
C HIS A 90 -9.93 -3.77 -1.07
N TYR A 91 -8.79 -3.99 -0.41
CA TYR A 91 -7.47 -3.88 -1.03
C TYR A 91 -7.29 -4.85 -2.21
N LYS A 92 -7.59 -6.14 -2.01
CA LYS A 92 -7.49 -7.16 -3.06
C LYS A 92 -8.46 -6.87 -4.21
N LEU A 93 -9.68 -6.43 -3.90
CA LEU A 93 -10.67 -6.09 -4.91
C LEU A 93 -10.19 -4.94 -5.80
N ALA A 94 -9.61 -3.88 -5.22
CA ALA A 94 -9.08 -2.75 -5.98
C ALA A 94 -7.96 -3.16 -6.95
N LEU A 95 -6.99 -3.97 -6.49
CA LEU A 95 -5.93 -4.51 -7.36
C LEU A 95 -6.49 -5.47 -8.42
N GLY A 96 -7.45 -6.32 -8.05
CA GLY A 96 -8.12 -7.25 -8.96
C GLY A 96 -8.89 -6.52 -10.07
N GLN A 97 -9.54 -5.40 -9.75
CA GLN A 97 -10.20 -4.54 -10.72
C GLN A 97 -9.21 -3.94 -11.73
N LEU A 98 -8.03 -3.46 -11.28
CA LEU A 98 -6.99 -2.96 -12.19
C LEU A 98 -6.41 -4.06 -13.08
N ASN A 99 -6.20 -5.28 -12.56
CA ASN A 99 -5.76 -6.40 -13.37
C ASN A 99 -6.81 -6.80 -14.43
N THR A 100 -8.10 -6.76 -14.07
CA THR A 100 -9.19 -6.99 -15.01
C THR A 100 -9.24 -5.90 -16.08
N ALA A 101 -9.06 -4.63 -15.71
CA ALA A 101 -8.97 -3.50 -16.64
C ALA A 101 -7.83 -3.68 -17.65
N ARG A 102 -6.64 -4.08 -17.19
CA ARG A 102 -5.48 -4.41 -18.03
C ARG A 102 -5.84 -5.47 -19.08
N ASN A 103 -6.45 -6.58 -18.66
CA ASN A 103 -6.84 -7.67 -19.56
C ASN A 103 -7.93 -7.24 -20.57
N MET A 104 -8.87 -6.39 -20.15
CA MET A 104 -9.91 -5.84 -21.04
C MET A 104 -9.30 -4.90 -22.10
N ILE A 105 -8.34 -4.06 -21.72
CA ILE A 105 -7.60 -3.18 -22.65
C ILE A 105 -6.87 -4.02 -23.69
N ASP A 106 -6.23 -5.11 -23.27
CA ASP A 106 -5.56 -6.05 -24.18
C ASP A 106 -6.52 -6.69 -25.18
N LYS A 107 -7.69 -7.13 -24.71
CA LYS A 107 -8.72 -7.71 -25.59
C LYS A 107 -9.20 -6.70 -26.63
N ILE A 108 -9.52 -5.48 -26.19
CA ILE A 108 -9.93 -4.38 -27.08
C ILE A 108 -8.85 -4.09 -28.11
N ALA A 109 -7.59 -3.95 -27.69
CA ALA A 109 -6.49 -3.68 -28.61
C ALA A 109 -6.37 -4.77 -29.68
N LYS A 110 -6.40 -6.05 -29.27
CA LYS A 110 -6.33 -7.19 -30.18
C LYS A 110 -7.48 -7.18 -31.19
N ASP A 111 -8.71 -6.91 -30.75
CA ASP A 111 -9.89 -6.89 -31.61
C ASP A 111 -9.85 -5.73 -32.62
N TYR A 112 -9.53 -4.51 -32.18
CA TYR A 112 -9.45 -3.36 -33.09
C TYR A 112 -8.27 -3.45 -34.05
N VAL A 113 -7.15 -4.07 -33.65
CA VAL A 113 -6.03 -4.35 -34.56
C VAL A 113 -6.44 -5.34 -35.64
N LYS A 114 -7.28 -6.36 -35.33
CA LYS A 114 -7.85 -7.26 -36.35
C LYS A 114 -8.78 -6.51 -37.30
N LEU A 115 -9.69 -5.68 -36.79
CA LEU A 115 -10.61 -4.88 -37.61
C LEU A 115 -9.87 -3.91 -38.54
N LEU A 116 -8.79 -3.29 -38.07
CA LEU A 116 -7.96 -2.37 -38.87
C LEU A 116 -7.30 -3.06 -40.08
N LYS A 117 -7.10 -4.38 -40.06
CA LYS A 117 -6.55 -5.12 -41.23
C LYS A 117 -7.48 -5.01 -42.45
N TYR A 118 -8.78 -4.84 -42.23
CA TYR A 118 -9.80 -4.77 -43.27
C TYR A 118 -10.32 -3.35 -43.52
N GLY A 119 -9.66 -2.32 -42.97
CA GLY A 119 -10.05 -0.93 -43.22
C GLY A 119 -9.84 -0.55 -44.70
N ASP A 120 -10.85 -0.02 -45.36
CA ASP A 120 -10.87 0.33 -46.80
C ASP A 120 -10.39 1.76 -47.08
N SER A 121 -10.46 2.65 -46.10
CA SER A 121 -10.26 4.08 -46.27
C SER A 121 -9.56 4.71 -45.07
N LEU A 122 -8.97 5.89 -45.27
CA LEU A 122 -8.39 6.70 -44.20
C LEU A 122 -9.45 7.02 -43.13
N TYR A 123 -10.65 7.40 -43.55
CA TYR A 123 -11.75 7.73 -42.66
C TYR A 123 -12.12 6.54 -41.76
N ARG A 124 -12.35 5.36 -42.34
CA ARG A 124 -12.71 4.15 -41.59
C ARG A 124 -11.61 3.75 -40.60
N CYS A 125 -10.34 3.80 -41.00
CA CYS A 125 -9.23 3.51 -40.10
C CYS A 125 -9.11 4.54 -38.96
N LYS A 126 -9.33 5.83 -39.24
CA LYS A 126 -9.35 6.91 -38.24
C LYS A 126 -10.45 6.70 -37.20
N GLN A 127 -11.66 6.32 -37.65
CA GLN A 127 -12.80 6.02 -36.77
C GLN A 127 -12.53 4.79 -35.89
N LEU A 128 -12.01 3.70 -36.47
CA LEU A 128 -11.62 2.51 -35.71
C LEU A 128 -10.58 2.83 -34.63
N LYS A 129 -9.55 3.63 -34.95
CA LYS A 129 -8.58 4.10 -33.96
C LYS A 129 -9.24 4.92 -32.86
N ARG A 130 -10.11 5.87 -33.21
CA ARG A 130 -10.80 6.72 -32.22
C ARG A 130 -11.67 5.88 -31.29
N ALA A 131 -12.41 4.91 -31.83
CA ALA A 131 -13.22 4.00 -31.04
C ALA A 131 -12.37 3.11 -30.12
N ALA A 132 -11.26 2.56 -30.61
CA ALA A 132 -10.34 1.76 -29.82
C ALA A 132 -9.79 2.53 -28.60
N LEU A 133 -9.20 3.70 -28.84
CA LEU A 133 -8.65 4.53 -27.76
C LEU A 133 -9.74 5.03 -26.81
N GLY A 134 -10.88 5.44 -27.34
CA GLY A 134 -12.03 5.86 -26.54
C GLY A 134 -12.48 4.76 -25.57
N ARG A 135 -12.63 3.52 -26.04
CA ARG A 135 -13.02 2.39 -25.19
C ARG A 135 -11.98 2.06 -24.13
N MET A 136 -10.69 2.13 -24.45
CA MET A 136 -9.61 1.96 -23.46
C MET A 136 -9.71 3.03 -22.35
N CYS A 137 -9.90 4.29 -22.73
CA CYS A 137 -10.08 5.38 -21.78
C CYS A 137 -11.35 5.20 -20.93
N THR A 138 -12.46 4.76 -21.52
CA THR A 138 -13.72 4.52 -20.79
C THR A 138 -13.55 3.45 -19.71
N ILE A 139 -12.81 2.37 -19.98
CA ILE A 139 -12.48 1.36 -18.95
C ILE A 139 -11.76 2.02 -17.78
N MET A 140 -10.74 2.82 -18.07
CA MET A 140 -9.95 3.46 -17.01
C MET A 140 -10.76 4.47 -16.20
N LYS A 141 -11.67 5.21 -16.84
CA LYS A 141 -12.61 6.10 -16.14
C LYS A 141 -13.52 5.33 -15.18
N LYS A 142 -13.96 4.12 -15.54
CA LYS A 142 -14.80 3.28 -14.68
C LYS A 142 -14.09 2.86 -13.38
N HIS A 143 -12.75 2.78 -13.40
CA HIS A 143 -11.94 2.39 -12.24
C HIS A 143 -11.29 3.58 -11.50
N ALA A 144 -11.86 4.79 -11.64
CA ALA A 144 -11.35 5.98 -10.98
C ALA A 144 -11.34 5.87 -9.45
N ALA A 145 -12.39 5.28 -8.85
CA ALA A 145 -12.47 5.08 -7.40
C ALA A 145 -11.35 4.18 -6.89
N SER A 146 -11.06 3.07 -7.59
CA SER A 146 -9.99 2.13 -7.21
C SER A 146 -8.60 2.78 -7.28
N LEU A 147 -8.34 3.62 -8.30
CA LEU A 147 -7.10 4.38 -8.40
C LEU A 147 -6.94 5.39 -7.26
N ALA A 148 -8.01 6.11 -6.92
CA ALA A 148 -8.00 7.07 -5.82
C ALA A 148 -7.75 6.39 -4.47
N TYR A 149 -8.43 5.27 -4.20
CA TYR A 149 -8.21 4.46 -3.01
C TYR A 149 -6.77 3.94 -2.94
N LEU A 150 -6.23 3.38 -4.03
CA LEU A 150 -4.85 2.88 -4.05
C LEU A 150 -3.82 4.00 -3.83
N GLU A 151 -4.05 5.22 -4.31
CA GLU A 151 -3.18 6.36 -4.00
C GLU A 151 -3.24 6.73 -2.52
N GLN A 152 -4.42 6.73 -1.88
CA GLN A 152 -4.55 6.95 -0.44
C GLN A 152 -3.80 5.89 0.36
N VAL A 153 -3.96 4.61 -0.01
CA VAL A 153 -3.25 3.49 0.61
C VAL A 153 -1.74 3.67 0.44
N ARG A 154 -1.25 4.00 -0.78
CA ARG A 154 0.17 4.24 -1.03
C ARG A 154 0.74 5.35 -0.14
N GLN A 155 0.04 6.49 -0.04
CA GLN A 155 0.46 7.61 0.79
C GLN A 155 0.56 7.21 2.26
N HIS A 156 -0.42 6.46 2.77
CA HIS A 156 -0.38 5.96 4.14
C HIS A 156 0.74 4.92 4.34
N MET A 157 0.88 3.94 3.44
CA MET A 157 1.93 2.91 3.48
C MET A 157 3.34 3.51 3.45
N SER A 158 3.55 4.61 2.73
CA SER A 158 4.85 5.30 2.68
C SER A 158 5.32 5.88 4.02
N ARG A 159 4.39 6.06 4.97
CA ARG A 159 4.65 6.58 6.31
C ARG A 159 4.85 5.47 7.34
N LEU A 160 4.52 4.21 7.00
CA LEU A 160 4.69 3.09 7.92
C LEU A 160 6.19 2.89 8.24
N PRO A 161 6.52 2.58 9.50
CA PRO A 161 7.90 2.28 9.87
C PRO A 161 8.36 0.99 9.17
N SER A 162 9.67 0.95 8.86
CA SER A 162 10.28 -0.29 8.37
C SER A 162 10.69 -1.14 9.58
N ILE A 163 9.97 -2.25 9.78
CA ILE A 163 10.20 -3.23 10.84
C ILE A 163 10.69 -4.50 10.17
N ASP A 164 11.83 -5.05 10.61
CA ASP A 164 12.21 -6.39 10.19
C ASP A 164 11.73 -7.40 11.23
N PRO A 165 10.69 -8.21 10.94
CA PRO A 165 10.10 -9.12 11.91
C PRO A 165 11.03 -10.25 12.37
N ASN A 166 12.12 -10.49 11.64
CA ASN A 166 13.09 -11.54 11.97
C ASN A 166 14.30 -11.03 12.75
N THR A 167 14.39 -9.71 12.98
CA THR A 167 15.52 -9.12 13.72
C THR A 167 15.21 -9.03 15.22
N ARG A 168 16.28 -8.83 16.00
CA ARG A 168 16.20 -8.72 17.46
C ARG A 168 15.42 -7.48 17.85
N SER A 169 14.28 -7.74 18.48
CA SER A 169 13.27 -6.73 18.77
C SER A 169 13.03 -6.64 20.27
N ILE A 170 12.83 -5.43 20.76
CA ILE A 170 12.29 -5.15 22.09
C ILE A 170 10.96 -4.45 21.86
N LEU A 171 9.87 -5.02 22.34
CA LEU A 171 8.54 -4.43 22.23
C LEU A 171 8.16 -3.81 23.56
N VAL A 172 7.90 -2.51 23.57
CA VAL A 172 7.51 -1.77 24.78
C VAL A 172 5.98 -1.68 24.81
N CYS A 173 5.37 -2.25 25.86
CA CYS A 173 3.92 -2.29 26.03
C CYS A 173 3.51 -1.86 27.45
N GLY A 174 2.22 -1.56 27.62
CA GLY A 174 1.64 -1.05 28.86
C GLY A 174 0.52 -0.05 28.58
N TYR A 175 -0.11 0.46 29.64
CA TYR A 175 -1.19 1.45 29.53
C TYR A 175 -0.72 2.73 28.82
N PRO A 176 -1.64 3.54 28.25
CA PRO A 176 -1.31 4.90 27.80
C PRO A 176 -0.65 5.72 28.92
N ASN A 177 0.18 6.71 28.56
CA ASN A 177 0.82 7.66 29.48
C ASN A 177 1.79 7.11 30.55
N VAL A 178 2.06 5.80 30.62
CA VAL A 178 3.04 5.22 31.56
C VAL A 178 4.52 5.54 31.24
N GLY A 179 4.80 6.33 30.21
CA GLY A 179 6.16 6.72 29.83
C GLY A 179 6.87 5.83 28.79
N LYS A 180 6.13 5.00 28.02
CA LYS A 180 6.69 4.13 26.97
C LYS A 180 7.53 4.87 25.93
N SER A 181 6.97 5.92 25.34
CA SER A 181 7.67 6.73 24.32
C SER A 181 8.88 7.47 24.92
N SER A 182 8.78 7.94 26.17
CA SER A 182 9.91 8.53 26.90
C SER A 182 11.05 7.53 27.12
N PHE A 183 10.73 6.26 27.42
CA PHE A 183 11.73 5.20 27.53
C PHE A 183 12.42 4.96 26.18
N MET A 184 11.66 4.85 25.09
CA MET A 184 12.21 4.65 23.76
C MET A 184 13.14 5.81 23.34
N ASN A 185 12.76 7.07 23.56
CA ASN A 185 13.59 8.24 23.24
C ASN A 185 14.90 8.29 24.05
N LYS A 186 14.92 7.74 25.27
CA LYS A 186 16.15 7.66 26.08
C LYS A 186 17.08 6.54 25.64
N VAL A 187 16.52 5.42 25.19
CA VAL A 187 17.28 4.20 24.84
C VAL A 187 17.71 4.18 23.38
N THR A 188 17.00 4.90 22.52
CA THR A 188 17.26 4.96 21.08
C THR A 188 17.48 6.40 20.64
N ARG A 189 17.99 6.57 19.42
CA ARG A 189 18.07 7.90 18.77
C ARG A 189 16.75 8.31 18.09
N ALA A 190 15.64 7.69 18.46
CA ALA A 190 14.33 8.06 17.92
C ALA A 190 13.87 9.37 18.57
N ASP A 191 13.23 10.22 17.76
CA ASP A 191 12.59 11.45 18.21
C ASP A 191 11.08 11.27 18.07
N VAL A 192 10.47 10.64 19.08
CA VAL A 192 9.01 10.44 19.14
C VAL A 192 8.39 11.51 20.02
N GLU A 193 7.40 12.22 19.50
CA GLU A 193 6.69 13.26 20.27
C GLU A 193 6.01 12.65 21.50
N VAL A 194 6.38 13.16 22.68
CA VAL A 194 5.76 12.81 23.96
C VAL A 194 4.81 13.94 24.36
N GLN A 195 3.51 13.67 24.42
CA GLN A 195 2.52 14.62 24.96
C GLN A 195 1.74 13.98 26.11
N PRO A 196 1.23 14.76 27.09
CA PRO A 196 0.71 14.23 28.36
C PRO A 196 -0.70 13.62 28.28
N TYR A 197 -1.36 13.62 27.12
CA TYR A 197 -2.69 13.03 26.94
C TYR A 197 -2.62 11.65 26.27
N ALA A 198 -3.60 10.79 26.55
CA ALA A 198 -3.65 9.44 25.98
C ALA A 198 -3.80 9.46 24.44
N PHE A 199 -3.35 8.39 23.76
CA PHE A 199 -3.40 8.21 22.30
C PHE A 199 -2.42 9.07 21.47
N THR A 200 -1.33 9.54 22.07
CA THR A 200 -0.25 10.26 21.38
C THR A 200 0.38 9.46 20.24
N THR A 201 0.57 8.15 20.39
CA THR A 201 1.07 7.27 19.34
C THR A 201 -0.08 6.55 18.62
N LYS A 202 -0.53 7.09 17.49
CA LYS A 202 -1.55 6.44 16.62
C LYS A 202 -0.99 5.32 15.74
N SER A 203 0.32 5.09 15.80
CA SER A 203 1.04 4.10 15.00
C SER A 203 2.21 3.56 15.81
N ILE A 204 2.68 2.36 15.45
CA ILE A 204 3.90 1.78 16.02
C ILE A 204 5.09 2.64 15.59
N TYR A 205 5.96 2.98 16.55
CA TYR A 205 7.22 3.66 16.27
C TYR A 205 8.39 2.70 16.43
N VAL A 206 9.46 2.94 15.69
CA VAL A 206 10.66 2.09 15.71
C VAL A 206 11.88 2.96 15.95
N GLY A 207 12.54 2.71 17.08
CA GLY A 207 13.88 3.20 17.36
C GLY A 207 14.92 2.10 17.13
N HIS A 208 16.16 2.52 16.89
CA HIS A 208 17.29 1.61 16.84
C HIS A 208 18.29 1.95 17.93
N THR A 209 18.89 0.91 18.51
CA THR A 209 19.96 1.02 19.50
C THR A 209 20.99 -0.08 19.28
N ASP A 210 22.23 0.18 19.68
CA ASP A 210 23.33 -0.78 19.55
C ASP A 210 23.73 -1.27 20.94
N TYR A 211 23.73 -2.59 21.12
CA TYR A 211 24.13 -3.23 22.37
C TYR A 211 24.97 -4.46 22.07
N LYS A 212 26.14 -4.58 22.72
CA LYS A 212 27.13 -5.66 22.48
C LYS A 212 27.48 -5.83 21.00
N TYR A 213 27.73 -4.73 20.29
CA TYR A 213 28.05 -4.70 18.84
C TYR A 213 26.95 -5.25 17.92
N LEU A 214 25.73 -5.34 18.44
CA LEU A 214 24.58 -5.86 17.72
C LEU A 214 23.50 -4.79 17.68
N ARG A 215 22.90 -4.62 16.51
CA ARG A 215 21.78 -3.69 16.34
C ARG A 215 20.49 -4.35 16.81
N TRP A 216 19.76 -3.58 17.62
CA TRP A 216 18.43 -3.91 18.13
C TRP A 216 17.41 -2.92 17.59
N GLN A 217 16.19 -3.40 17.37
CA GLN A 217 15.03 -2.54 17.13
C GLN A 217 14.18 -2.47 18.40
N VAL A 218 13.86 -1.25 18.83
CA VAL A 218 12.95 -1.00 19.95
C VAL A 218 11.66 -0.48 19.33
N LEU A 219 10.57 -1.18 19.57
CA LEU A 219 9.25 -0.85 19.04
C LEU A 219 8.40 -0.28 20.17
N ASP A 220 7.93 0.95 20.00
CA ASP A 220 6.93 1.54 20.87
C ASP A 220 5.54 1.25 20.32
N THR A 221 4.72 0.60 21.14
CA THR A 221 3.35 0.26 20.79
C THR A 221 2.39 1.30 21.35
N PRO A 222 1.34 1.68 20.58
CA PRO A 222 0.20 2.37 21.15
C PRO A 222 -0.28 1.67 22.42
N GLY A 223 -0.58 2.46 23.46
CA GLY A 223 -1.05 1.93 24.73
C GLY A 223 -2.24 0.99 24.53
N ILE A 224 -2.15 -0.21 25.09
CA ILE A 224 -3.22 -1.22 25.00
C ILE A 224 -4.21 -0.92 26.12
N LEU A 225 -5.50 -0.83 25.82
CA LEU A 225 -6.54 -0.79 26.84
C LEU A 225 -7.09 -2.19 27.07
N ASP A 226 -7.50 -2.45 28.31
CA ASP A 226 -8.13 -3.70 28.72
C ASP A 226 -9.59 -3.72 28.24
N ARG A 227 -9.76 -4.01 26.95
CA ARG A 227 -11.06 -4.24 26.31
C ARG A 227 -11.05 -5.60 25.60
N PRO A 228 -12.22 -6.24 25.46
CA PRO A 228 -12.39 -7.43 24.63
C PRO A 228 -11.80 -7.22 23.24
N LEU A 229 -11.20 -8.25 22.63
CA LEU A 229 -10.51 -8.14 21.33
C LEU A 229 -11.42 -7.58 20.22
N ASP A 230 -12.71 -7.86 20.30
CA ASP A 230 -13.79 -7.46 19.41
C ASP A 230 -14.21 -5.98 19.55
N GLU A 231 -13.91 -5.34 20.69
CA GLU A 231 -14.21 -3.92 20.94
C GLU A 231 -12.97 -3.01 20.78
N ARG A 232 -11.85 -3.56 20.34
CA ARG A 232 -10.58 -2.82 20.21
C ARG A 232 -10.54 -1.99 18.93
N ASN A 233 -9.99 -0.79 19.07
CA ASN A 233 -9.82 0.12 17.93
C ASN A 233 -8.68 -0.35 17.02
N THR A 234 -8.66 0.15 15.78
CA THR A 234 -7.59 -0.16 14.79
C THR A 234 -6.18 0.12 15.31
N ILE A 235 -6.01 1.12 16.19
CA ILE A 235 -4.74 1.46 16.83
C ILE A 235 -4.28 0.36 17.79
N GLU A 236 -5.19 -0.18 18.61
CA GLU A 236 -4.88 -1.22 19.59
C GLU A 236 -4.62 -2.57 18.90
N MET A 237 -5.35 -2.83 17.80
CA MET A 237 -5.12 -4.00 16.97
C MET A 237 -3.71 -4.01 16.37
N GLN A 238 -3.09 -2.86 16.08
CA GLN A 238 -1.69 -2.82 15.65
C GLN A 238 -0.74 -3.33 16.74
N SER A 239 -0.94 -2.92 17.99
CA SER A 239 -0.13 -3.37 19.13
C SER A 239 -0.26 -4.88 19.34
N ILE A 240 -1.46 -5.44 19.17
CA ILE A 240 -1.70 -6.89 19.26
C ILE A 240 -1.03 -7.62 18.11
N THR A 241 -1.15 -7.13 16.88
CA THR A 241 -0.48 -7.71 15.70
C THR A 241 1.04 -7.74 15.89
N ALA A 242 1.61 -6.68 16.46
CA ALA A 242 3.03 -6.64 16.82
C ALA A 242 3.37 -7.68 17.89
N LEU A 243 2.59 -7.73 18.98
CA LEU A 243 2.76 -8.71 20.06
C LEU A 243 2.62 -10.16 19.59
N ALA A 244 1.70 -10.44 18.67
CA ALA A 244 1.43 -11.78 18.19
C ALA A 244 2.56 -12.29 17.27
N HIS A 245 2.98 -11.47 16.30
CA HIS A 245 3.83 -11.92 15.20
C HIS A 245 5.31 -11.60 15.34
N LEU A 246 5.69 -10.61 16.15
CA LEU A 246 7.10 -10.25 16.31
C LEU A 246 7.77 -11.16 17.34
N ARG A 247 8.93 -11.70 16.96
CA ARG A 247 9.84 -12.37 17.91
C ARG A 247 10.63 -11.31 18.66
N ALA A 248 10.10 -10.91 19.80
CA ALA A 248 10.62 -9.81 20.59
C ALA A 248 10.73 -10.17 22.07
N VAL A 249 11.65 -9.50 22.76
CA VAL A 249 11.60 -9.34 24.22
C VAL A 249 10.44 -8.38 24.52
N VAL A 250 9.57 -8.73 25.46
CA VAL A 250 8.43 -7.88 25.83
C VAL A 250 8.75 -7.10 27.10
N LEU A 251 8.80 -5.78 27.00
CA LEU A 251 8.97 -4.88 28.15
C LEU A 251 7.61 -4.28 28.52
N TYR A 252 7.01 -4.77 29.62
CA TYR A 252 5.78 -4.22 30.17
C TYR A 252 6.08 -3.13 31.20
N ILE A 253 5.68 -1.89 30.92
CA ILE A 253 5.91 -0.73 31.79
C ILE A 253 4.69 -0.51 32.69
N VAL A 254 4.95 -0.40 34.00
CA VAL A 254 3.96 -0.12 35.04
C VAL A 254 4.26 1.24 35.65
N ASP A 255 3.24 2.07 35.79
CA ASP A 255 3.30 3.34 36.52
C ASP A 255 2.77 3.14 37.94
N ILE A 256 3.68 3.11 38.91
CA ILE A 256 3.38 2.95 40.34
C ILE A 256 2.73 4.22 40.93
N SER A 257 2.91 5.38 40.27
CA SER A 257 2.36 6.66 40.75
C SER A 257 0.87 6.82 40.46
N GLU A 258 0.30 5.98 39.58
CA GLU A 258 -1.08 6.06 39.08
C GLU A 258 -1.41 7.37 38.33
N GLN A 259 -0.42 8.20 38.02
CA GLN A 259 -0.58 9.45 37.27
C GLN A 259 -0.98 9.22 35.81
N CYS A 260 -0.79 8.00 35.29
CA CYS A 260 -1.27 7.59 33.97
C CYS A 260 -2.80 7.53 33.83
N GLY A 261 -3.55 7.68 34.94
CA GLY A 261 -5.01 7.64 34.97
C GLY A 261 -5.60 6.25 35.21
N PHE A 262 -4.78 5.27 35.56
CA PHE A 262 -5.17 3.87 35.80
C PHE A 262 -4.52 3.33 37.08
N THR A 263 -5.28 2.57 37.86
CA THR A 263 -4.79 1.98 39.11
C THR A 263 -3.80 0.85 38.86
N ILE A 264 -2.95 0.54 39.84
CA ILE A 264 -2.03 -0.62 39.75
C ILE A 264 -2.80 -1.92 39.50
N ALA A 265 -3.99 -2.07 40.10
CA ALA A 265 -4.84 -3.23 39.89
C ALA A 265 -5.27 -3.36 38.41
N GLN A 266 -5.70 -2.27 37.78
CA GLN A 266 -6.04 -2.26 36.35
C GLN A 266 -4.82 -2.59 35.48
N GLN A 267 -3.66 -2.01 35.81
CA GLN A 267 -2.39 -2.30 35.14
C GLN A 267 -1.99 -3.78 35.24
N ALA A 268 -2.25 -4.44 36.37
CA ALA A 268 -2.01 -5.87 36.55
C ALA A 268 -3.04 -6.73 35.78
N THR A 269 -4.32 -6.35 35.76
CA THR A 269 -5.35 -7.05 34.98
C THR A 269 -5.00 -7.09 33.50
N LEU A 270 -4.60 -5.95 32.92
CA LEU A 270 -4.15 -5.89 31.53
C LEU A 270 -2.96 -6.83 31.27
N PHE A 271 -1.96 -6.84 32.16
CA PHE A 271 -0.81 -7.75 32.03
C PHE A 271 -1.27 -9.21 31.94
N HIS A 272 -2.19 -9.62 32.82
CA HIS A 272 -2.74 -10.97 32.81
C HIS A 272 -3.59 -11.26 31.56
N SER A 273 -4.33 -10.27 31.03
CA SER A 273 -5.15 -10.44 29.82
C SER A 273 -4.31 -10.62 28.56
N ILE A 274 -3.15 -9.95 28.46
CA ILE A 274 -2.23 -10.09 27.32
C ILE A 274 -1.13 -11.14 27.52
N LYS A 275 -0.95 -11.67 28.73
CA LYS A 275 0.04 -12.73 29.04
C LYS A 275 0.03 -13.92 28.08
N PRO A 276 -1.11 -14.42 27.57
CA PRO A 276 -1.12 -15.48 26.58
C PRO A 276 -0.35 -15.15 25.29
N LEU A 277 -0.30 -13.87 24.89
CA LEU A 277 0.44 -13.40 23.71
C LEU A 277 1.97 -13.40 23.92
N PHE A 278 2.43 -13.55 25.16
CA PHE A 278 3.85 -13.61 25.50
C PHE A 278 4.43 -15.02 25.39
N ALA A 279 3.64 -16.01 24.98
CA ALA A 279 4.16 -17.36 24.76
C ALA A 279 5.38 -17.33 23.83
N ASN A 280 6.47 -17.97 24.27
CA ASN A 280 7.78 -17.99 23.60
C ASN A 280 8.46 -16.61 23.46
N LYS A 281 8.10 -15.64 24.30
CA LYS A 281 8.73 -14.33 24.40
C LYS A 281 9.28 -14.12 25.81
N PRO A 282 10.58 -13.80 25.97
CA PRO A 282 11.14 -13.45 27.26
C PRO A 282 10.68 -12.07 27.73
#